data_AF-A0ABD7SAN0-F1
#
_entry.id   AF-A0ABD7SAN0-F1
#
_cell.length_a   1.000
_cell.length_b   1.000
_cell.length_c   1.000
_cell.angle_alpha   90.00
_cell.angle_beta   90.00
_cell.angle_gamma   90.00
#
_symmetry.space_group_name_H-M   'P 1'
#
loop_
_entity.id
_entity.type
_entity.pdbx_description
1 polymer ?
#
loop_
_entity_poly.entity_id
_entity_poly.type
_entity_poly.pdbx_seq_one_letter_code
_entity_poly.pdbx_strand_id
1 'polypeptide(L)'
;MVLYRRAGAQQPNTGTELARAPLPDLKQPVKLRFALDAARVHVDYAVGEGQWQTLLEQGDARVLSTESAGGFVGATFGPYAYAR
;
A
#
# COMPACT_ATOMS: atom_id res chain seq x y z
N MET A 1 1.29 -11.95 1.23
CA MET A 1 1.09 -10.50 1.43
C MET A 1 -0.08 -10.02 0.59
N VAL A 2 -0.85 -9.07 1.10
CA VAL A 2 -1.99 -8.50 0.39
C VAL A 2 -1.94 -6.98 0.55
N LEU A 3 -2.18 -6.25 -0.54
CA LEU A 3 -2.31 -4.80 -0.57
C LEU A 3 -3.79 -4.42 -0.53
N TYR A 4 -4.18 -3.66 0.48
CA TYR A 4 -5.53 -3.13 0.62
C TYR A 4 -5.54 -1.61 0.48
N ARG A 5 -6.64 -1.06 -0.04
CA ARG A 5 -6.92 0.38 -0.04
C ARG A 5 -8.27 0.63 0.62
N ARG A 6 -8.29 1.60 1.54
CA ARG A 6 -9.53 2.15 2.10
C ARG A 6 -9.60 3.65 1.80
N ALA A 7 -10.63 4.05 1.06
CA ALA A 7 -10.81 5.42 0.55
C ALA A 7 -12.03 6.16 1.13
N GLY A 8 -12.83 5.50 1.97
CA GLY A 8 -14.00 6.12 2.57
C GLY A 8 -14.73 5.19 3.55
N ALA A 9 -15.72 5.75 4.24
CA ALA A 9 -16.51 5.03 5.25
C ALA A 9 -17.41 3.93 4.66
N GLN A 10 -17.71 4.01 3.36
CA GLN A 10 -18.55 3.05 2.64
C GLN A 10 -17.79 1.76 2.28
N GLN A 11 -16.46 1.74 2.45
CA GLN A 11 -15.64 0.56 2.20
C GLN A 11 -15.44 -0.28 3.47
N PRO A 12 -15.18 -1.60 3.35
CA PRO A 12 -14.86 -2.44 4.50
C PRO A 12 -13.77 -1.84 5.38
N ASN A 13 -13.82 -2.11 6.69
CA ASN A 13 -12.82 -1.60 7.64
C ASN A 13 -11.39 -2.05 7.28
N THR A 14 -11.26 -3.24 6.68
CA THR A 14 -10.00 -3.79 6.16
C THR A 14 -9.56 -3.17 4.84
N GLY A 15 -10.42 -2.38 4.17
CA GLY A 15 -10.23 -1.89 2.81
C GLY A 15 -10.61 -2.92 1.74
N THR A 16 -10.40 -2.53 0.49
CA THR A 16 -10.59 -3.35 -0.72
C THR A 16 -9.23 -3.91 -1.17
N GLU A 17 -9.16 -5.21 -1.46
CA GLU A 17 -7.94 -5.84 -1.99
C GLU A 17 -7.63 -5.29 -3.39
N LEU A 18 -6.38 -4.85 -3.59
CA LEU A 18 -5.88 -4.39 -4.89
C LEU A 18 -4.94 -5.41 -5.54
N ALA A 19 -4.14 -6.10 -4.74
CA ALA A 19 -3.15 -7.06 -5.20
C ALA A 19 -2.73 -8.03 -4.10
N ARG A 20 -2.23 -9.21 -4.49
CA ARG A 20 -1.77 -10.26 -3.59
C ARG A 20 -0.58 -10.97 -4.19
N ALA A 21 0.39 -11.29 -3.34
CA ALA A 21 1.52 -12.14 -3.68
C ALA A 21 1.86 -13.09 -2.52
N PRO A 22 2.23 -14.35 -2.77
CA PRO A 22 2.72 -15.24 -1.72
C PRO A 22 4.07 -14.74 -1.17
N LEU A 23 4.29 -14.89 0.14
CA LEU A 23 5.60 -14.69 0.74
C LEU A 23 6.21 -16.07 1.02
N PRO A 24 7.35 -16.43 0.41
CA PRO A 24 7.91 -17.78 0.49
C PRO A 24 8.53 -18.09 1.86
N ASP A 25 9.07 -17.09 2.56
CA ASP A 25 9.65 -17.22 3.90
C ASP A 25 9.20 -16.05 4.77
N LEU A 26 8.50 -16.35 5.87
CA LEU A 26 7.97 -15.36 6.81
C LEU A 26 9.00 -14.93 7.86
N LYS A 27 10.17 -15.57 7.93
CA LYS A 27 11.26 -15.22 8.86
C LYS A 27 12.21 -14.16 8.28
N GLN A 28 12.15 -13.94 6.97
CA GLN A 28 12.98 -12.94 6.28
C GLN A 28 12.33 -11.55 6.36
N PRO A 29 13.13 -10.48 6.43
CA PRO A 29 12.59 -9.13 6.39
C PRO A 29 11.90 -8.88 5.04
N VAL A 30 10.73 -8.24 5.09
CA VAL A 30 10.03 -7.78 3.89
C VAL A 30 10.32 -6.30 3.70
N LYS A 31 10.84 -5.94 2.52
CA LYS A 31 11.03 -4.55 2.10
C LYS A 31 9.84 -4.14 1.26
N LEU A 32 9.29 -2.96 1.52
CA LEU A 32 8.17 -2.39 0.78
C LEU A 32 8.61 -1.09 0.12
N ARG A 33 8.19 -0.86 -1.13
CA ARG A 33 8.44 0.39 -1.85
C ARG A 33 7.14 0.87 -2.47
N PHE A 34 6.80 2.12 -2.20
CA PHE A 34 5.67 2.82 -2.80
C PHE A 34 6.25 4.03 -3.54
N ALA A 35 6.22 4.00 -4.87
CA ALA A 35 6.62 5.12 -5.71
C ALA A 35 5.37 5.87 -6.14
N LEU A 36 5.21 7.11 -5.68
CA LEU A 36 4.09 7.97 -6.06
C LEU A 36 4.51 8.89 -7.20
N ASP A 37 3.65 9.00 -8.20
CA ASP A 37 3.76 9.93 -9.33
C ASP A 37 2.39 10.58 -9.56
N ALA A 38 2.21 11.78 -9.00
CA ALA A 38 0.94 12.50 -8.95
C ALA A 38 -0.22 11.60 -8.46
N ALA A 39 -1.19 11.32 -9.33
CA ALA A 39 -2.36 10.50 -9.04
C ALA A 39 -2.10 8.98 -9.06
N ARG A 40 -0.86 8.54 -9.29
CA ARG A 40 -0.50 7.14 -9.47
C ARG A 40 0.41 6.64 -8.36
N VAL A 41 0.29 5.35 -8.04
CA VAL A 41 1.22 4.64 -7.16
C VAL A 41 1.67 3.33 -7.79
N HIS A 42 2.97 3.10 -7.79
CA HIS A 42 3.60 1.82 -8.10
C HIS A 42 4.08 1.17 -6.79
N VAL A 43 3.80 -0.12 -6.60
CA VAL A 43 4.12 -0.85 -5.37
C VAL A 43 4.99 -2.05 -5.70
N ASP A 44 6.18 -2.06 -5.11
CA ASP A 44 7.11 -3.20 -5.15
C ASP A 44 7.35 -3.77 -3.76
N TYR A 45 7.81 -5.00 -3.72
CA TYR A 45 8.32 -5.64 -2.52
C TYR A 45 9.55 -6.50 -2.80
N ALA A 46 10.32 -6.77 -1.76
CA ALA A 46 11.41 -7.74 -1.79
C ALA A 46 11.46 -8.52 -0.46
N VAL A 47 11.95 -9.75 -0.50
CA VAL A 47 12.08 -10.62 0.69
C VAL A 47 13.56 -10.92 0.91
N GLY A 48 14.08 -10.57 2.09
CA GLY A 48 15.50 -10.71 2.41
C GLY A 48 16.40 -9.94 1.44
N GLU A 49 17.34 -10.65 0.83
CA GLU A 49 18.24 -10.16 -0.23
C GLU A 49 17.71 -10.42 -1.64
N GLY A 50 16.46 -10.88 -1.77
CA GLY A 50 15.81 -11.11 -3.05
C GLY A 50 15.62 -9.83 -3.89
N GLN A 51 15.32 -10.05 -5.17
CA GLN A 51 15.05 -8.98 -6.12
C GLN A 51 13.71 -8.29 -5.82
N TRP A 52 13.60 -7.02 -6.23
CA TRP A 52 12.31 -6.32 -6.22
C TRP A 52 11.33 -6.99 -7.17
N GLN A 53 10.10 -7.17 -6.69
CA GLN A 53 8.98 -7.72 -7.41
C GLN A 53 7.82 -6.72 -7.37
N THR A 54 7.23 -6.45 -8.52
CA THR A 54 6.06 -5.58 -8.61
C THR A 54 4.83 -6.29 -8.05
N LEU A 55 4.17 -5.64 -7.10
CA LEU A 55 2.89 -6.06 -6.54
C LEU A 55 1.73 -5.35 -7.23
N LEU A 56 1.89 -4.05 -7.53
CA LEU A 56 0.89 -3.25 -8.22
C LEU A 56 1.59 -2.24 -9.13
N GLU A 57 1.35 -2.34 -10.43
CA GLU A 57 2.03 -1.49 -11.40
C GLU A 57 1.43 -0.07 -11.50
N GLN A 58 0.10 0.04 -11.46
CA GLN A 58 -0.65 1.28 -11.66
C GLN A 58 -1.83 1.38 -10.68
N GLY A 59 -1.57 1.85 -9.46
CA GLY A 59 -2.59 2.14 -8.45
C GLY A 59 -3.08 3.59 -8.47
N ASP A 60 -4.29 3.82 -7.97
CA ASP A 60 -4.88 5.16 -7.79
C ASP A 60 -4.48 5.76 -6.43
N ALA A 61 -3.75 6.87 -6.47
CA ALA A 61 -3.27 7.62 -5.31
C ALA A 61 -4.05 8.91 -5.04
N ARG A 62 -5.12 9.23 -5.81
CA ARG A 62 -5.89 10.48 -5.64
C ARG A 62 -6.49 10.63 -4.26
N VAL A 63 -6.79 9.52 -3.59
CA VAL A 63 -7.25 9.48 -2.19
C VAL A 63 -6.30 10.19 -1.22
N LEU A 64 -5.02 10.35 -1.57
CA LEU A 64 -3.99 11.02 -0.77
C LEU A 64 -3.90 12.53 -1.05
N SER A 65 -4.81 13.08 -1.86
CA SER A 65 -4.82 14.50 -2.26
C SER A 65 -5.94 15.29 -1.58
N THR A 66 -5.77 16.62 -1.53
CA THR A 66 -6.80 17.58 -1.08
C THR A 66 -8.05 17.56 -1.94
N GLU A 67 -7.94 17.24 -3.24
CA GLU A 67 -9.07 17.22 -4.17
C GLU A 67 -10.09 16.14 -3.79
N SER A 68 -9.61 14.99 -3.30
CA SER A 68 -10.46 13.86 -2.94
C SER A 68 -10.74 13.75 -1.43
N ALA A 69 -9.84 14.24 -0.58
CA ALA A 69 -9.95 14.10 0.87
C ALA A 69 -10.59 15.34 1.51
N GLY A 70 -11.80 15.18 2.05
CA GLY A 70 -12.45 16.23 2.86
C GLY A 70 -11.71 16.46 4.18
N GLY A 71 -11.41 17.73 4.51
CA GLY A 71 -10.69 18.08 5.75
C GLY A 71 -9.20 17.72 5.77
N PHE A 72 -8.57 17.65 4.58
CA PHE A 72 -7.18 17.22 4.43
C PHE A 72 -6.17 18.12 5.13
N VAL A 73 -5.37 17.53 6.03
CA VAL A 73 -4.23 18.19 6.71
C VAL A 73 -2.89 17.81 6.05
N GLY A 74 -2.84 16.65 5.40
CA GLY A 74 -1.63 16.09 4.80
C GLY A 74 -1.74 14.57 4.64
N ALA A 75 -0.84 13.98 3.83
CA ALA A 75 -0.68 12.54 3.75
C ALA A 75 0.51 12.10 4.62
N THR A 76 0.35 11.02 5.38
CA THR A 76 1.42 10.40 6.16
C THR A 76 1.73 9.01 5.62
N PHE A 77 3.00 8.62 5.67
CA PHE A 77 3.48 7.33 5.19
C PHE A 77 4.46 6.73 6.21
N GLY A 78 4.20 5.49 6.62
CA GLY A 78 5.07 4.79 7.54
C GLY A 78 4.55 3.41 7.90
N PRO A 79 5.42 2.54 8.45
CA PRO A 79 5.00 1.24 8.95
C PRO A 79 4.07 1.39 10.14
N TYR A 80 3.08 0.50 10.23
CA TYR A 80 2.17 0.37 11.35
C TYR A 80 2.06 -1.11 11.72
N ALA A 81 2.09 -1.40 13.02
CA ALA A 81 1.88 -2.74 13.56
C ALA A 81 0.71 -2.71 14.54
N TYR A 82 -0.20 -3.66 14.38
CA TYR A 82 -1.34 -3.85 15.27
C TYR A 82 -1.38 -5.30 15.72
N ALA A 83 -1.38 -5.50 17.03
CA ALA A 83 -1.69 -6.78 17.66
C ALA A 83 -3.07 -6.64 18.31
N ARG A 84 -3.93 -7.64 18.10
CA ARG A 84 -5.26 -7.69 18.70
C ARG A 84 -5.19 -8.19 20.13
#